data_AF-A0A967MC95-F1
#
_entry.id   AF-A0A967MC95-F1
#
_cell.length_a   1.000
_cell.length_b   1.000
_cell.length_c   1.000
_cell.angle_alpha   90.00
_cell.angle_beta   90.00
_cell.angle_gamma   90.00
#
_symmetry.space_group_name_H-M   'P 1'
#
loop_
_entity.id
_entity.type
_entity.pdbx_description
1 polymer ?
#
loop_
_entity_poly.entity_id
_entity_poly.type
_entity_poly.pdbx_seq_one_letter_code
_entity_poly.pdbx_strand_id
1 'polypeptide(L)'
;MARDASFLYQFLHDFWDLLPTEDRELLAAYWHALTMIVADIYQETFESSLAIAVEDVAVFNTQRWNRYQLNSDTCDIQNITEELVLTGTIPEDLANDAILFDSVTVANENGSIVSQDQITMEDTNIYNLTYDNIQANTLRVLEGSAVFVKDRDYRVNLQEGTISRVEFGGIPSGTLVDIYYTHPYYKEDVDYTIDQTNRQIARVASGSITSGQTVFVGYDYDNTTEVPLSSTTGVIDSVNNRISDTSVDFTGVQVNRTITILIGANIGTYTVKEVLSTTVLEINETFASDEANVTYSINAFPYAINVDSNVASVPTMQDLIVDPNWIFREGVDYTVGDSKISFRVEPVTTRQNDGPTLWAEETLVDEETVYRNFGVLVDFYKESSEEYLDAVRGLWYVYWTGST
;
A
#
# COMPACT_ATOMS: atom_id res chain seq x y z
N MET A 1 -28.57 -62.35 -35.35
CA MET A 1 -28.97 -62.13 -36.77
C MET A 1 -29.00 -60.63 -36.98
N ALA A 2 -27.85 -60.02 -37.29
CA ALA A 2 -27.78 -58.57 -37.54
C ALA A 2 -28.37 -58.31 -38.93
N ARG A 3 -29.47 -57.54 -39.00
CA ARG A 3 -29.96 -57.05 -40.29
C ARG A 3 -29.02 -55.93 -40.74
N ASP A 4 -28.60 -56.01 -41.99
CA ASP A 4 -27.71 -55.05 -42.63
C ASP A 4 -28.33 -53.64 -42.64
N ALA A 5 -27.55 -52.62 -42.27
CA ALA A 5 -27.98 -51.23 -42.26
C ALA A 5 -28.44 -50.75 -43.64
N SER A 6 -27.96 -51.39 -44.72
CA SER A 6 -28.38 -51.13 -46.10
C SER A 6 -29.91 -51.25 -46.28
N PHE A 7 -30.55 -52.22 -45.62
CA PHE A 7 -32.00 -52.38 -45.67
C PHE A 7 -32.74 -51.18 -45.05
N LEU A 8 -32.22 -50.63 -43.95
CA LEU A 8 -32.85 -49.50 -43.27
C LEU A 8 -32.77 -48.23 -44.12
N TYR A 9 -31.61 -47.97 -44.74
CA TYR A 9 -31.43 -46.81 -45.63
C TYR A 9 -32.29 -46.91 -46.89
N GLN A 10 -32.40 -48.11 -47.48
CA GLN A 10 -33.25 -48.32 -48.64
C GLN A 10 -34.74 -48.19 -48.30
N PHE A 11 -35.17 -48.73 -47.15
CA PHE A 11 -36.53 -48.54 -46.66
C PHE A 11 -36.87 -47.07 -46.42
N LEU A 12 -35.96 -46.32 -45.79
CA LEU A 12 -36.16 -44.87 -45.58
C LEU A 12 -36.28 -44.14 -46.91
N HIS A 13 -35.40 -44.44 -47.88
CA HIS A 13 -35.46 -43.86 -49.21
C HIS A 13 -36.81 -44.12 -49.89
N ASP A 14 -37.25 -45.39 -49.92
CA ASP A 14 -38.52 -45.78 -50.52
C ASP A 14 -39.72 -45.15 -49.80
N PHE A 15 -39.67 -45.04 -48.47
CA PHE A 15 -40.67 -44.35 -47.66
C PHE A 15 -40.80 -42.87 -48.05
N TRP A 16 -39.67 -42.18 -48.26
CA TRP A 16 -39.68 -40.78 -48.69
C TRP A 16 -40.28 -40.60 -50.09
N ASP A 17 -40.02 -41.51 -51.02
CA ASP A 17 -40.56 -41.43 -52.39
C ASP A 17 -42.07 -41.68 -52.45
N LEU A 18 -42.65 -42.37 -51.46
CA LEU A 18 -44.08 -42.67 -51.39
C LEU A 18 -44.93 -41.50 -50.87
N LEU A 19 -44.33 -40.47 -50.28
CA LEU A 19 -45.06 -39.34 -49.69
C LEU A 19 -45.31 -38.21 -50.72
N PRO A 20 -46.52 -37.62 -50.76
CA PRO A 20 -46.77 -36.37 -51.48
C PRO A 20 -45.78 -35.26 -51.09
N THR A 21 -45.51 -34.32 -52.00
CA THR A 21 -44.55 -33.23 -51.73
C THR A 21 -44.89 -32.41 -50.49
N GLU A 22 -46.17 -32.10 -50.26
CA GLU A 22 -46.62 -31.35 -49.08
C GLU A 22 -46.32 -32.12 -47.77
N ASP A 23 -46.59 -33.43 -47.75
CA ASP A 23 -46.30 -34.28 -46.59
C ASP A 23 -44.79 -34.44 -46.34
N ARG A 24 -43.98 -34.45 -47.41
CA ARG A 24 -42.51 -34.46 -47.31
C ARG A 24 -41.97 -33.17 -46.70
N GLU A 25 -42.48 -32.02 -47.13
CA GLU A 25 -42.08 -30.71 -46.56
C GLU A 25 -42.48 -30.61 -45.09
N LEU A 26 -43.68 -31.06 -44.73
CA LEU A 26 -44.13 -31.11 -43.35
C LEU A 26 -43.24 -32.04 -42.52
N LEU A 27 -42.95 -33.25 -43.01
CA LEU A 27 -42.10 -34.21 -42.30
C LEU A 27 -40.65 -33.72 -42.19
N ALA A 28 -40.12 -33.03 -43.21
CA ALA A 28 -38.80 -32.41 -43.16
C ALA A 28 -38.74 -31.29 -42.11
N ALA A 29 -39.79 -30.46 -42.00
CA ALA A 29 -39.89 -29.43 -40.96
C ALA A 29 -39.94 -30.04 -39.55
N TYR A 30 -40.73 -31.11 -39.37
CA TYR A 30 -40.76 -31.86 -38.09
C TYR A 30 -39.41 -32.49 -37.76
N TRP A 31 -38.75 -33.10 -38.74
CA TRP A 31 -37.42 -33.69 -38.56
C TRP A 31 -36.40 -32.63 -38.16
N HIS A 32 -36.42 -31.48 -38.83
CA HIS A 32 -35.53 -30.36 -38.50
C HIS A 32 -35.75 -29.87 -37.06
N ALA A 33 -37.00 -29.64 -36.65
CA ALA A 33 -37.33 -29.26 -35.28
C ALA A 33 -36.83 -30.29 -34.25
N LEU A 34 -36.99 -31.59 -34.55
CA LEU A 34 -36.51 -32.66 -33.70
C LEU A 34 -34.98 -32.69 -33.60
N THR A 35 -34.27 -32.45 -34.71
CA THR A 35 -32.80 -32.33 -34.68
C THR A 35 -32.31 -31.14 -33.87
N MET A 36 -33.03 -30.01 -33.89
CA MET A 36 -32.70 -28.86 -33.05
C MET A 36 -32.86 -29.18 -31.57
N ILE A 37 -33.97 -29.82 -31.18
CA ILE A 37 -34.20 -30.23 -29.78
C ILE A 37 -33.12 -31.22 -29.31
N VAL A 38 -32.75 -32.18 -30.16
CA VAL A 38 -31.68 -33.15 -29.81
C VAL A 38 -30.33 -32.46 -29.69
N ALA A 39 -30.02 -31.50 -30.56
CA ALA A 39 -28.77 -30.72 -30.47
C ALA A 39 -28.71 -29.89 -29.19
N ASP A 40 -29.83 -29.26 -28.80
CA ASP A 40 -29.96 -28.46 -27.57
C ASP A 40 -29.75 -29.33 -26.32
N ILE A 41 -30.44 -30.48 -26.23
CA ILE A 41 -30.26 -31.45 -25.13
C ILE A 41 -28.82 -31.97 -25.09
N TYR A 42 -28.21 -32.25 -26.25
CA TYR A 42 -26.84 -32.72 -26.30
C TYR A 42 -25.86 -31.65 -25.83
N GLN A 43 -26.09 -30.39 -26.22
CA GLN A 43 -25.29 -29.25 -25.75
C GLN A 43 -25.46 -29.04 -24.25
N GLU A 44 -26.67 -29.03 -23.71
CA GLU A 44 -26.91 -28.94 -22.25
C GLU A 44 -26.25 -30.10 -21.50
N THR A 45 -26.33 -31.32 -22.04
CA THR A 45 -25.69 -32.49 -21.43
C THR A 45 -24.16 -32.38 -21.48
N PHE A 46 -23.61 -31.87 -22.58
CA PHE A 46 -22.18 -31.64 -22.74
C PHE A 46 -21.69 -30.52 -21.84
N GLU A 47 -22.41 -29.40 -21.75
CA GLU A 47 -22.15 -28.29 -20.83
C GLU A 47 -22.27 -28.73 -19.37
N SER A 48 -23.27 -29.54 -19.01
CA SER A 48 -23.43 -30.10 -17.66
C SER A 48 -22.33 -31.09 -17.30
N SER A 49 -21.90 -31.94 -18.24
CA SER A 49 -20.78 -32.87 -18.01
C SER A 49 -19.43 -32.16 -17.98
N LEU A 50 -19.25 -31.09 -18.77
CA LEU A 50 -18.10 -30.20 -18.66
C LEU A 50 -18.14 -29.37 -17.36
N ALA A 51 -19.30 -28.98 -16.85
CA ALA A 51 -19.40 -28.26 -15.58
C ALA A 51 -18.87 -29.10 -14.41
N ILE A 52 -19.14 -30.41 -14.42
CA ILE A 52 -18.53 -31.37 -13.48
C ILE A 52 -17.02 -31.48 -13.72
N ALA A 53 -16.56 -31.45 -14.97
CA ALA A 53 -15.12 -31.46 -15.27
C ALA A 53 -14.41 -30.12 -14.94
N VAL A 54 -15.13 -29.00 -14.90
CA VAL A 54 -14.67 -27.68 -14.42
C VAL A 54 -14.54 -27.68 -12.89
N GLU A 55 -15.38 -28.45 -12.20
CA GLU A 55 -15.29 -28.76 -10.76
C GLU A 55 -14.06 -29.64 -10.44
N ASP A 56 -13.68 -30.53 -11.37
CA ASP A 56 -12.48 -31.38 -11.31
C ASP A 56 -11.20 -30.72 -11.87
N VAL A 57 -11.25 -29.43 -12.26
CA VAL A 57 -10.01 -28.67 -12.52
C VAL A 57 -9.34 -28.43 -11.17
N ALA A 58 -8.47 -29.37 -10.82
CA ALA A 58 -7.28 -29.19 -9.99
C ALA A 58 -7.02 -27.72 -9.62
N VAL A 59 -7.32 -27.35 -8.37
CA VAL A 59 -6.95 -26.05 -7.76
C VAL A 59 -5.46 -26.07 -7.39
N PHE A 60 -4.62 -26.58 -8.28
CA PHE A 60 -3.18 -26.42 -8.16
C PHE A 60 -2.83 -25.33 -9.19
N ASN A 61 -2.43 -24.14 -8.73
CA ASN A 61 -2.39 -22.91 -9.51
C ASN A 61 -3.75 -22.53 -10.12
N THR A 62 -4.69 -22.07 -9.29
CA THR A 62 -5.69 -21.17 -9.87
C THR A 62 -5.00 -19.84 -10.17
N GLN A 63 -4.61 -19.66 -11.42
CA GLN A 63 -4.31 -18.35 -11.98
C GLN A 63 -5.59 -17.52 -11.88
N ARG A 64 -5.70 -16.76 -10.81
CA ARG A 64 -6.81 -15.85 -10.57
C ARG A 64 -6.18 -14.50 -10.31
N TRP A 65 -6.65 -13.53 -11.06
CA TRP A 65 -6.34 -12.13 -10.84
C TRP A 65 -6.82 -11.72 -9.45
N ASN A 66 -5.91 -11.76 -8.48
CA ASN A 66 -6.16 -11.24 -7.15
C ASN A 66 -5.81 -9.76 -7.16
N ARG A 67 -6.76 -8.95 -6.71
CA ARG A 67 -6.58 -7.51 -6.60
C ARG A 67 -6.07 -7.18 -5.20
N TYR A 68 -4.89 -6.58 -5.12
CA TYR A 68 -4.34 -6.01 -3.91
C TYR A 68 -4.51 -4.50 -3.97
N GLN A 69 -5.30 -3.97 -3.03
CA GLN A 69 -5.47 -2.54 -2.89
C GLN A 69 -4.55 -2.07 -1.79
N LEU A 70 -3.53 -1.28 -2.15
CA LEU A 70 -2.71 -0.57 -1.18
C LEU A 70 -3.50 0.64 -0.72
N ASN A 71 -3.99 0.63 0.51
CA ASN A 71 -4.59 1.79 1.15
C ASN A 71 -4.08 1.92 2.59
N SER A 72 -4.36 3.04 3.25
CA SER A 72 -3.98 3.26 4.65
C SER A 72 -4.50 2.19 5.62
N ASP A 73 -5.56 1.48 5.23
CA ASP A 73 -6.17 0.43 6.06
C ASP A 73 -5.45 -0.92 5.95
N THR A 74 -4.66 -1.10 4.89
CA THR A 74 -3.89 -2.33 4.60
C THR A 74 -2.39 -2.10 4.75
N CYS A 75 -1.90 -0.87 4.60
CA CYS A 75 -0.50 -0.53 4.79
C CYS A 75 -0.14 -0.53 6.29
N ASP A 76 1.04 -1.04 6.67
CA ASP A 76 1.56 -0.98 8.05
C ASP A 76 2.08 0.39 8.46
N ILE A 77 1.60 1.43 7.78
CA ILE A 77 1.76 2.80 8.24
C ILE A 77 0.81 2.97 9.42
N GLN A 78 1.36 2.85 10.61
CA GLN A 78 0.63 3.09 11.84
C GLN A 78 0.80 4.55 12.23
N ASN A 79 -0.27 5.16 12.69
CA ASN A 79 -0.19 6.47 13.32
C ASN A 79 -0.03 6.27 14.83
N ILE A 80 0.99 6.91 15.43
CA ILE A 80 1.15 6.99 16.87
C ILE A 80 1.13 8.44 17.31
N THR A 81 0.67 8.67 18.53
CA THR A 81 0.84 9.94 19.22
C THR A 81 1.61 9.70 20.51
N GLU A 82 2.77 10.32 20.63
CA GLU A 82 3.64 10.23 21.81
C GLU A 82 3.51 11.48 22.67
N GLU A 83 3.53 11.29 24.00
CA GLU A 83 3.54 12.38 24.96
C GLU A 83 4.99 12.66 25.38
N LEU A 84 5.52 13.85 25.03
CA LEU A 84 6.89 14.26 25.32
C LEU A 84 6.92 15.54 26.15
N VAL A 85 7.92 15.70 27.01
CA VAL A 85 8.14 16.91 27.81
C VAL A 85 9.39 17.63 27.32
N LEU A 86 9.22 18.65 26.47
CA LEU A 86 10.35 19.36 25.87
C LEU A 86 10.97 20.37 26.86
N THR A 87 12.13 20.02 27.44
CA THR A 87 12.81 20.83 28.46
C THR A 87 14.04 21.55 27.91
N GLY A 88 14.08 22.89 28.01
CA GLY A 88 15.18 23.64 27.41
C GLY A 88 15.26 23.37 25.91
N THR A 89 16.40 23.55 25.27
CA THR A 89 16.61 23.19 23.84
C THR A 89 17.22 21.80 23.73
N ILE A 90 16.97 20.94 24.73
CA ILE A 90 17.50 19.59 24.78
C ILE A 90 16.60 18.74 23.87
N PRO A 91 17.17 18.01 22.89
CA PRO A 91 16.38 17.11 22.06
C PRO A 91 15.87 15.90 22.85
N GLU A 92 14.67 15.43 22.52
CA GLU A 92 14.06 14.19 23.00
C GLU A 92 13.99 13.19 21.84
N ASP A 93 14.23 11.90 22.13
CA ASP A 93 14.16 10.83 21.15
C ASP A 93 12.71 10.44 20.86
N LEU A 94 12.35 10.26 19.59
CA LEU A 94 11.08 9.66 19.17
C LEU A 94 11.18 8.13 19.26
N ALA A 95 10.12 7.44 19.69
CA ALA A 95 10.24 6.03 20.08
C ALA A 95 10.40 5.05 18.90
N ASN A 96 9.95 5.40 17.70
CA ASN A 96 9.96 4.51 16.55
C ASN A 96 11.14 4.79 15.60
N ASP A 97 11.64 3.71 14.98
CA ASP A 97 12.84 3.78 14.14
C ASP A 97 12.56 4.18 12.68
N ALA A 98 11.32 3.97 12.20
CA ALA A 98 10.91 4.13 10.81
C ALA A 98 9.82 5.22 10.64
N ILE A 99 10.11 6.41 11.17
CA ILE A 99 9.19 7.56 11.16
C ILE A 99 9.12 8.18 9.75
N LEU A 100 7.92 8.45 9.27
CA LEU A 100 7.68 9.26 8.09
C LEU A 100 7.70 10.74 8.51
N PHE A 101 8.85 11.39 8.47
CA PHE A 101 9.02 12.73 9.05
C PHE A 101 8.09 13.81 8.48
N ASP A 102 7.65 13.69 7.22
CA ASP A 102 6.68 14.60 6.60
C ASP A 102 5.27 14.52 7.23
N SER A 103 5.00 13.48 8.02
CA SER A 103 3.74 13.28 8.75
C SER A 103 3.76 13.85 10.18
N VAL A 104 4.91 14.32 10.66
CA VAL A 104 5.06 14.72 12.06
C VAL A 104 4.23 15.97 12.33
N THR A 105 3.37 15.88 13.33
CA THR A 105 2.55 16.95 13.86
C THR A 105 2.81 17.09 15.35
N VAL A 106 2.90 18.31 15.85
CA VAL A 106 3.16 18.58 17.27
C VAL A 106 2.03 19.43 17.81
N ALA A 107 1.28 18.93 18.77
CA ALA A 107 0.15 19.61 19.38
C ALA A 107 0.34 19.82 20.89
N ASN A 108 -0.47 20.70 21.48
CA ASN A 108 -0.66 20.73 22.94
C ASN A 108 -1.84 19.81 23.33
N GLU A 109 -2.03 19.57 24.63
CA GLU A 109 -3.10 18.71 25.16
C GLU A 109 -4.50 19.08 24.64
N ASN A 110 -4.74 20.37 24.39
CA ASN A 110 -6.06 20.87 23.99
C ASN A 110 -6.25 20.94 22.46
N GLY A 111 -5.22 20.68 21.65
CA GLY A 111 -5.24 20.91 20.21
C GLY A 111 -5.64 22.35 19.83
N SER A 112 -5.32 23.32 20.67
CA SER A 112 -5.69 24.73 20.47
C SER A 112 -4.58 25.63 21.02
N ILE A 113 -3.76 26.13 20.11
CA ILE A 113 -2.62 27.00 20.40
C ILE A 113 -3.01 28.42 19.97
N VAL A 114 -2.88 29.38 20.88
CA VAL A 114 -3.20 30.79 20.61
C VAL A 114 -1.96 31.49 20.08
N SER A 115 -2.10 32.14 18.94
CA SER A 115 -1.02 32.87 18.28
C SER A 115 -1.42 34.31 17.96
N GLN A 116 -0.42 35.18 17.88
CA GLN A 116 -0.56 36.59 17.55
C GLN A 116 0.48 37.00 16.51
N ASP A 117 0.01 37.56 15.40
CA ASP A 117 0.85 38.22 14.41
C ASP A 117 0.61 39.73 14.40
N GLN A 118 1.66 40.49 14.08
CA GLN A 118 1.57 41.92 13.81
C GLN A 118 1.93 42.18 12.35
N ILE A 119 0.97 42.72 11.59
CA ILE A 119 1.13 42.92 10.13
C ILE A 119 0.74 44.34 9.76
N THR A 120 1.58 44.99 8.97
CA THR A 120 1.23 46.25 8.30
C THR A 120 0.51 45.92 6.99
N MET A 121 -0.80 46.17 6.93
CA MET A 121 -1.62 45.83 5.76
C MET A 121 -1.58 46.93 4.69
N GLU A 122 -0.62 46.81 3.77
CA GLU A 122 -0.55 47.59 2.53
C GLU A 122 -1.40 46.98 1.41
N ASP A 123 -2.13 47.84 0.71
CA ASP A 123 -3.03 47.55 -0.41
C ASP A 123 -3.82 46.23 -0.31
N THR A 124 -4.00 45.52 -1.42
CA THR A 124 -4.69 44.22 -1.46
C THR A 124 -3.68 43.07 -1.43
N ASN A 125 -2.49 43.30 -0.86
CA ASN A 125 -1.46 42.28 -0.78
C ASN A 125 -1.93 41.11 0.09
N ILE A 126 -1.43 39.92 -0.24
CA ILE A 126 -1.64 38.71 0.54
C ILE A 126 -0.45 38.57 1.48
N TYR A 127 -0.74 38.44 2.77
CA TYR A 127 0.23 38.24 3.83
C TYR A 127 0.10 36.82 4.36
N ASN A 128 1.23 36.17 4.62
CA ASN A 128 1.26 34.87 5.29
C ASN A 128 1.27 35.11 6.80
N LEU A 129 0.37 34.45 7.50
CA LEU A 129 0.41 34.33 8.95
C LEU A 129 1.49 33.31 9.35
N THR A 130 1.93 33.37 10.59
CA THR A 130 2.96 32.45 11.13
C THR A 130 2.50 31.00 10.98
N TYR A 131 1.21 30.73 11.18
CA TYR A 131 0.61 29.39 11.14
C TYR A 131 -0.50 29.28 10.10
N ASP A 132 -0.66 28.08 9.58
CA ASP A 132 -1.74 27.65 8.71
C ASP A 132 -2.82 26.88 9.51
N ASN A 133 -3.77 26.24 8.83
CA ASN A 133 -4.82 25.41 9.44
C ASN A 133 -5.55 26.07 10.63
N ILE A 134 -5.86 27.36 10.48
CA ILE A 134 -6.46 28.18 11.52
C ILE A 134 -7.88 27.68 11.83
N GLN A 135 -8.17 27.49 13.11
CA GLN A 135 -9.49 27.04 13.56
C GLN A 135 -10.57 28.06 13.18
N ALA A 136 -11.69 27.58 12.66
CA ALA A 136 -12.77 28.45 12.25
C ALA A 136 -13.31 29.28 13.44
N ASN A 137 -13.65 30.55 13.17
CA ASN A 137 -14.24 31.50 14.13
C ASN A 137 -13.33 31.92 15.30
N THR A 138 -12.02 31.64 15.27
CA THR A 138 -11.10 32.09 16.33
C THR A 138 -10.28 33.31 15.94
N LEU A 139 -10.19 33.61 14.63
CA LEU A 139 -9.43 34.73 14.11
C LEU A 139 -10.08 36.09 14.40
N ARG A 140 -9.30 37.02 14.95
CA ARG A 140 -9.67 38.41 15.26
C ARG A 140 -8.58 39.36 14.79
N VAL A 141 -8.95 40.36 13.99
CA VAL A 141 -8.05 41.43 13.54
C VAL A 141 -8.39 42.70 14.29
N LEU A 142 -7.40 43.32 14.94
CA LEU A 142 -7.57 44.51 15.76
C LEU A 142 -6.58 45.62 15.39
N GLU A 143 -7.02 46.87 15.55
CA GLU A 143 -6.15 48.05 15.61
C GLU A 143 -6.49 48.79 16.92
N GLY A 144 -5.67 48.59 17.96
CA GLY A 144 -5.99 49.07 19.30
C GLY A 144 -7.28 48.44 19.84
N SER A 145 -8.36 49.23 19.95
CA SER A 145 -9.68 48.75 20.40
C SER A 145 -10.68 48.50 19.27
N ALA A 146 -10.33 48.84 18.02
CA ALA A 146 -11.16 48.57 16.86
C ALA A 146 -11.10 47.08 16.50
N VAL A 147 -12.24 46.47 16.21
CA VAL A 147 -12.33 45.07 15.76
C VAL A 147 -12.87 45.06 14.34
N PHE A 148 -12.11 44.47 13.42
CA PHE A 148 -12.48 44.36 12.02
C PHE A 148 -13.27 43.08 11.75
N VAL A 149 -14.12 43.12 10.72
CA VAL A 149 -15.07 42.06 10.38
C VAL A 149 -14.63 41.35 9.11
N LYS A 150 -14.56 40.00 9.18
CA LYS A 150 -14.24 39.13 8.04
C LYS A 150 -15.20 39.39 6.86
N ASP A 151 -14.65 39.31 5.64
CA ASP A 151 -15.31 39.55 4.35
C ASP A 151 -15.79 40.98 4.09
N ARG A 152 -15.85 41.83 5.12
CA ARG A 152 -16.07 43.28 4.99
C ARG A 152 -14.77 44.06 4.96
N ASP A 153 -13.88 43.80 5.90
CA ASP A 153 -12.66 44.58 6.12
C ASP A 153 -11.41 43.82 5.66
N TYR A 154 -11.42 42.49 5.78
CA TYR A 154 -10.34 41.59 5.36
C TYR A 154 -10.88 40.26 4.84
N ARG A 155 -10.08 39.53 4.06
CA ARG A 155 -10.32 38.15 3.63
C ARG A 155 -9.23 37.25 4.19
N VAL A 156 -9.58 36.03 4.55
CA VAL A 156 -8.64 35.05 5.09
C VAL A 156 -8.87 33.69 4.45
N ASN A 157 -7.79 33.03 4.04
CA ASN A 157 -7.75 31.60 3.78
C ASN A 157 -7.25 30.90 5.05
N LEU A 158 -8.17 30.26 5.78
CA LEU A 158 -7.85 29.62 7.06
C LEU A 158 -6.93 28.41 6.88
N GLN A 159 -7.04 27.69 5.76
CA GLN A 159 -6.24 26.50 5.50
C GLN A 159 -4.79 26.88 5.18
N GLU A 160 -4.58 27.87 4.32
CA GLU A 160 -3.23 28.32 3.93
C GLU A 160 -2.61 29.31 4.92
N GLY A 161 -3.38 29.78 5.92
CA GLY A 161 -2.92 30.82 6.84
C GLY A 161 -2.64 32.16 6.14
N THR A 162 -3.39 32.52 5.10
CA THR A 162 -3.17 33.78 4.37
C THR A 162 -4.26 34.80 4.65
N ILE A 163 -3.88 36.07 4.75
CA ILE A 163 -4.81 37.17 5.01
C ILE A 163 -4.55 38.33 4.04
N SER A 164 -5.60 38.98 3.58
CA SER A 164 -5.52 40.18 2.74
C SER A 164 -6.57 41.19 3.14
N ARG A 165 -6.30 42.46 2.88
CA ARG A 165 -7.28 43.52 3.06
C ARG A 165 -8.32 43.50 1.95
N VAL A 166 -9.57 43.83 2.27
CA VAL A 166 -10.59 44.14 1.25
C VAL A 166 -10.40 45.57 0.75
N GLU A 167 -10.35 45.76 -0.57
CA GLU A 167 -10.32 47.10 -1.16
C GLU A 167 -11.56 47.90 -0.72
N PHE A 168 -11.35 49.12 -0.21
CA PHE A 168 -12.39 49.96 0.41
C PHE A 168 -13.04 49.39 1.69
N GLY A 169 -12.42 48.39 2.32
CA GLY A 169 -12.82 47.89 3.65
C GLY A 169 -12.48 48.86 4.79
N GLY A 170 -12.83 48.49 6.03
CA GLY A 170 -12.60 49.31 7.22
C GLY A 170 -11.15 49.48 7.67
N ILE A 171 -10.22 48.69 7.13
CA ILE A 171 -8.78 48.79 7.43
C ILE A 171 -8.15 49.79 6.43
N PRO A 172 -7.51 50.89 6.86
CA PRO A 172 -6.76 51.76 5.95
C PRO A 172 -5.48 51.10 5.41
N SER A 173 -4.99 51.58 4.25
CA SER A 173 -3.70 51.10 3.70
C SER A 173 -2.53 51.58 4.56
N GLY A 174 -1.63 50.66 4.90
CA GLY A 174 -0.48 50.93 5.77
C GLY A 174 -0.80 50.86 7.27
N THR A 175 -1.99 50.40 7.66
CA THR A 175 -2.34 50.20 9.07
C THR A 175 -1.65 48.96 9.64
N LEU A 176 -1.02 49.11 10.82
CA LEU A 176 -0.51 48.01 11.62
C LEU A 176 -1.66 47.38 12.42
N VAL A 177 -1.92 46.09 12.20
CA VAL A 177 -2.96 45.33 12.89
C VAL A 177 -2.37 44.19 13.72
N ASP A 178 -3.01 43.92 14.86
CA ASP A 178 -2.80 42.71 15.65
C ASP A 178 -3.80 41.63 15.20
N ILE A 179 -3.30 40.44 14.87
CA ILE A 179 -4.11 39.32 14.39
C ILE A 179 -3.98 38.19 15.40
N TYR A 180 -5.05 37.91 16.14
CA TYR A 180 -5.13 36.80 17.08
C TYR A 180 -5.89 35.64 16.45
N TYR A 181 -5.41 34.42 16.61
CA TYR A 181 -6.11 33.24 16.11
C TYR A 181 -5.66 31.98 16.88
N THR A 182 -6.37 30.88 16.67
CA THR A 182 -5.98 29.57 17.20
C THR A 182 -5.73 28.56 16.10
N HIS A 183 -4.78 27.65 16.33
CA HIS A 183 -4.40 26.58 15.41
C HIS A 183 -4.12 25.28 16.19
N PRO A 184 -4.24 24.10 15.53
CA PRO A 184 -4.09 22.81 16.22
C PRO A 184 -2.65 22.37 16.44
N TYR A 185 -1.71 22.79 15.59
CA TYR A 185 -0.33 22.27 15.56
C TYR A 185 0.72 23.38 15.66
N TYR A 186 1.78 23.14 16.41
CA TYR A 186 3.02 23.90 16.35
C TYR A 186 3.70 23.73 14.97
N LYS A 187 4.57 24.66 14.61
CA LYS A 187 5.20 24.70 13.29
C LYS A 187 6.70 24.40 13.37
N GLU A 188 7.18 23.51 12.51
CA GLU A 188 8.60 23.21 12.38
C GLU A 188 9.40 24.47 12.00
N ASP A 189 10.63 24.55 12.48
CA ASP A 189 11.57 25.68 12.40
C ASP A 189 11.09 26.99 13.07
N VAL A 190 9.85 27.04 13.57
CA VAL A 190 9.32 28.16 14.36
C VAL A 190 9.25 27.80 15.83
N ASP A 191 8.63 26.65 16.13
CA ASP A 191 8.37 26.19 17.50
C ASP A 191 9.25 25.02 17.92
N TYR A 192 9.60 24.15 16.98
CA TYR A 192 10.43 22.98 17.19
C TYR A 192 11.28 22.69 15.94
N THR A 193 12.29 21.86 16.09
CA THR A 193 13.12 21.32 15.02
C THR A 193 13.15 19.81 15.13
N ILE A 194 13.20 19.12 14.00
CA ILE A 194 13.39 17.67 13.94
C ILE A 194 14.77 17.36 13.36
N ASP A 195 15.56 16.58 14.10
CA ASP A 195 16.74 15.91 13.57
C ASP A 195 16.30 14.55 13.02
N GLN A 196 16.09 14.48 11.71
CA GLN A 196 15.62 13.25 11.05
C GLN A 196 16.65 12.12 11.12
N THR A 197 17.95 12.43 11.21
CA THR A 197 19.02 11.45 11.28
C THR A 197 19.06 10.77 12.64
N ASN A 198 18.95 11.56 13.70
CA ASN A 198 18.97 11.05 15.07
C ASN A 198 17.57 10.75 15.63
N ARG A 199 16.51 11.08 14.88
CA ARG A 199 15.09 10.95 15.25
C ARG A 199 14.75 11.70 16.53
N GLN A 200 15.30 12.91 16.63
CA GLN A 200 15.14 13.74 17.81
C GLN A 200 14.28 14.96 17.49
N ILE A 201 13.47 15.36 18.47
CA ILE A 201 12.69 16.59 18.42
C ILE A 201 13.17 17.53 19.53
N ALA A 202 13.41 18.79 19.19
CA ALA A 202 13.80 19.82 20.15
C ALA A 202 12.94 21.06 19.99
N ARG A 203 12.59 21.74 21.09
CA ARG A 203 11.92 23.05 20.98
C ARG A 203 12.89 24.12 20.50
N VAL A 204 12.37 25.08 19.74
CA VAL A 204 13.06 26.32 19.40
C VAL A 204 12.91 27.32 20.55
N ALA A 205 14.02 27.94 20.99
CA ALA A 205 14.01 28.81 22.17
C ALA A 205 13.09 30.04 22.03
N SER A 206 12.90 30.54 20.81
CA SER A 206 12.02 31.67 20.48
C SER A 206 10.58 31.26 20.13
N GLY A 207 10.29 29.96 20.08
CA GLY A 207 8.99 29.41 19.71
C GLY A 207 7.94 29.53 20.82
N SER A 208 6.72 29.12 20.48
CA SER A 208 5.56 29.13 21.36
C SER A 208 5.55 27.99 22.38
N ILE A 209 6.41 26.98 22.23
CA ILE A 209 6.57 25.86 23.19
C ILE A 209 7.41 26.31 24.39
N THR A 210 6.79 26.34 25.57
CA THR A 210 7.48 26.71 26.81
C THR A 210 8.36 25.57 27.34
N SER A 211 9.45 25.90 28.03
CA SER A 211 10.36 24.87 28.58
C SER A 211 9.66 24.05 29.65
N GLY A 212 9.68 22.73 29.50
CA GLY A 212 9.00 21.78 30.38
C GLY A 212 7.52 21.58 30.03
N GLN A 213 7.09 22.08 28.87
CA GLN A 213 5.73 21.85 28.39
C GLN A 213 5.58 20.43 27.82
N THR A 214 4.49 19.77 28.21
CA THR A 214 4.04 18.54 27.57
C THR A 214 3.47 18.83 26.18
N VAL A 215 3.97 18.12 25.17
CA VAL A 215 3.49 18.14 23.79
C VAL A 215 3.09 16.74 23.36
N PHE A 216 2.20 16.67 22.38
CA PHE A 216 1.72 15.44 21.77
C PHE A 216 2.26 15.39 20.35
N VAL A 217 3.21 14.50 20.09
CA VAL A 217 3.86 14.34 18.79
C VAL A 217 3.18 13.20 18.06
N GLY A 218 2.33 13.55 17.09
CA GLY A 218 1.65 12.60 16.22
C GLY A 218 2.46 12.37 14.96
N TYR A 219 2.72 11.12 14.59
CA TYR A 219 3.43 10.80 13.36
C TYR A 219 3.05 9.41 12.85
N ASP A 220 3.19 9.25 11.55
CA ASP A 220 3.08 7.97 10.87
C ASP A 220 4.44 7.27 10.90
N TYR A 221 4.44 5.97 11.18
CA TYR A 221 5.64 5.14 11.14
C TYR A 221 5.34 3.81 10.46
N ASP A 222 6.36 3.30 9.79
CA ASP A 222 6.30 1.99 9.17
C ASP A 222 6.62 0.92 10.24
N ASN A 223 5.61 0.17 10.66
CA ASN A 223 5.79 -0.94 11.61
C ASN A 223 6.13 -2.26 10.90
N THR A 224 6.57 -2.21 9.63
CA THR A 224 7.21 -3.37 9.04
C THR A 224 8.43 -3.70 9.86
N THR A 225 8.36 -4.84 10.53
CA THR A 225 9.55 -5.55 11.00
C THR A 225 10.51 -5.54 9.81
N GLU A 226 11.71 -4.97 9.98
CA GLU A 226 12.74 -5.11 8.96
C GLU A 226 12.77 -6.59 8.58
N VAL A 227 12.42 -6.91 7.34
CA VAL A 227 12.77 -8.20 6.77
C VAL A 227 14.16 -7.96 6.22
N PRO A 228 15.22 -8.16 7.02
CA PRO A 228 16.56 -7.97 6.49
C PRO A 228 16.70 -8.87 5.27
N LEU A 229 17.38 -8.38 4.24
CA LEU A 229 18.14 -9.28 3.36
C LEU A 229 19.17 -9.98 4.27
N SER A 230 18.71 -11.02 4.97
CA SER A 230 19.44 -11.58 6.10
C SER A 230 20.77 -12.12 5.63
N SER A 231 21.85 -11.59 6.22
CA SER A 231 23.20 -12.10 6.07
C SER A 231 23.76 -12.20 4.65
N THR A 232 23.59 -11.16 3.84
CA THR A 232 24.26 -11.07 2.53
C THR A 232 25.72 -10.65 2.70
N THR A 233 26.59 -11.14 1.81
CA THR A 233 28.05 -10.98 1.93
C THR A 233 28.54 -10.07 0.81
N GLY A 234 28.82 -8.81 1.16
CA GLY A 234 29.33 -7.80 0.24
C GLY A 234 30.80 -7.48 0.47
N VAL A 235 31.42 -6.75 -0.46
CA VAL A 235 32.78 -6.23 -0.38
C VAL A 235 32.73 -4.73 -0.12
N ILE A 236 33.49 -4.23 0.85
CA ILE A 236 33.65 -2.80 1.09
C ILE A 236 34.82 -2.26 0.27
N ASP A 237 34.57 -1.16 -0.44
CA ASP A 237 35.58 -0.27 -0.98
C ASP A 237 35.56 1.01 -0.12
N SER A 238 36.45 1.09 0.87
CA SER A 238 36.49 2.22 1.81
C SER A 238 37.06 3.49 1.18
N VAL A 239 37.80 3.36 0.07
CA VAL A 239 38.35 4.50 -0.67
C VAL A 239 37.23 5.27 -1.36
N ASN A 240 36.24 4.57 -1.90
CA ASN A 240 35.11 5.15 -2.62
C ASN A 240 33.80 5.13 -1.84
N ASN A 241 33.81 4.66 -0.58
CA ASN A 241 32.62 4.50 0.28
C ASN A 241 31.52 3.67 -0.38
N ARG A 242 31.89 2.49 -0.91
CA ARG A 242 30.98 1.62 -1.64
C ARG A 242 30.86 0.25 -1.02
N ILE A 243 29.68 -0.34 -1.17
CA ILE A 243 29.43 -1.76 -0.93
C ILE A 243 29.09 -2.39 -2.27
N SER A 244 29.79 -3.47 -2.60
CA SER A 244 29.52 -4.28 -3.80
C SER A 244 29.08 -5.67 -3.39
N ASP A 245 27.92 -6.11 -3.84
CA ASP A 245 27.43 -7.47 -3.60
C ASP A 245 26.75 -7.98 -4.88
N THR A 246 27.33 -9.01 -5.51
CA THR A 246 26.79 -9.61 -6.73
C THR A 246 25.67 -10.61 -6.48
N SER A 247 25.45 -11.01 -5.23
CA SER A 247 24.36 -11.89 -4.82
C SER A 247 23.06 -11.14 -4.53
N VAL A 248 23.14 -9.81 -4.41
CA VAL A 248 22.01 -8.94 -4.13
C VAL A 248 21.79 -8.01 -5.31
N ASP A 249 20.55 -7.94 -5.78
CA ASP A 249 20.13 -6.81 -6.60
C ASP A 249 19.87 -5.63 -5.66
N PHE A 250 20.44 -4.45 -5.94
CA PHE A 250 20.17 -3.19 -5.25
C PHE A 250 19.21 -2.28 -6.04
N THR A 251 18.74 -2.71 -7.20
CA THR A 251 17.74 -1.98 -7.99
C THR A 251 16.52 -1.70 -7.12
N GLY A 252 16.20 -0.42 -6.92
CA GLY A 252 15.05 0.03 -6.12
C GLY A 252 15.35 0.42 -4.68
N VAL A 253 16.55 0.14 -4.15
CA VAL A 253 16.99 0.70 -2.86
C VAL A 253 16.94 2.23 -2.94
N GLN A 254 16.24 2.87 -2.01
CA GLN A 254 16.11 4.33 -2.02
C GLN A 254 17.35 5.01 -1.43
N VAL A 255 17.68 6.19 -1.97
CA VAL A 255 18.67 7.08 -1.38
C VAL A 255 18.18 7.51 0.02
N ASN A 256 19.12 7.77 0.91
CA ASN A 256 18.91 8.10 2.33
C ASN A 256 18.35 6.97 3.20
N ARG A 257 18.31 5.73 2.69
CA ARG A 257 17.94 4.56 3.50
C ARG A 257 19.12 4.03 4.30
N THR A 258 18.78 3.32 5.37
CA THR A 258 19.74 2.78 6.31
C THR A 258 20.24 1.40 5.88
N ILE A 259 21.56 1.22 5.93
CA ILE A 259 22.25 -0.07 5.81
C ILE A 259 23.00 -0.34 7.11
N THR A 260 22.80 -1.52 7.69
CA THR A 260 23.48 -1.92 8.92
C THR A 260 24.49 -3.02 8.61
N ILE A 261 25.75 -2.76 8.89
CA ILE A 261 26.82 -3.75 8.78
C ILE A 261 26.93 -4.47 10.13
N LEU A 262 26.73 -5.78 10.08
CA LEU A 262 26.53 -6.64 11.25
C LEU A 262 27.86 -7.26 11.73
N ILE A 263 28.84 -7.42 10.84
CA ILE A 263 30.13 -8.06 11.14
C ILE A 263 31.25 -7.32 10.40
N GLY A 264 32.36 -7.04 11.10
CA GLY A 264 33.55 -6.40 10.53
C GLY A 264 34.13 -5.27 11.40
N ALA A 265 35.16 -4.63 10.90
CA ALA A 265 35.74 -3.37 11.39
C ALA A 265 34.86 -2.16 11.04
N ASN A 266 33.93 -2.32 10.09
CA ASN A 266 32.92 -1.33 9.73
C ASN A 266 31.54 -1.68 10.30
N ILE A 267 31.44 -2.27 11.50
CA ILE A 267 30.13 -2.49 12.14
C ILE A 267 29.50 -1.14 12.45
N GLY A 268 28.25 -0.98 12.05
CA GLY A 268 27.52 0.26 12.25
C GLY A 268 26.35 0.40 11.29
N THR A 269 25.71 1.55 11.40
CA THR A 269 24.54 1.93 10.64
C THR A 269 24.93 3.10 9.75
N TYR A 270 24.74 2.95 8.44
CA TYR A 270 25.17 3.90 7.43
C TYR A 270 23.99 4.31 6.56
N THR A 271 24.08 5.47 5.94
CA THR A 271 23.04 5.95 5.00
C THR A 271 23.46 5.71 3.54
N VAL A 272 22.58 5.14 2.72
CA VAL A 272 22.76 4.99 1.27
C VAL A 272 22.77 6.37 0.61
N LYS A 273 23.85 6.70 -0.08
CA LYS A 273 24.01 7.94 -0.84
C LYS A 273 23.48 7.81 -2.26
N GLU A 274 23.81 6.71 -2.94
CA GLU A 274 23.45 6.49 -4.34
C GLU A 274 23.46 5.00 -4.67
N VAL A 275 22.54 4.55 -5.54
CA VAL A 275 22.59 3.21 -6.15
C VAL A 275 23.32 3.31 -7.48
N LEU A 276 24.61 2.99 -7.48
CA LEU A 276 25.47 3.17 -8.66
C LEU A 276 25.22 2.09 -9.73
N SER A 277 24.78 0.91 -9.32
CA SER A 277 24.37 -0.18 -10.20
C SER A 277 23.52 -1.19 -9.45
N THR A 278 23.03 -2.22 -10.15
CA THR A 278 22.28 -3.34 -9.54
C THR A 278 23.07 -4.09 -8.48
N THR A 279 24.39 -3.94 -8.37
CA THR A 279 25.22 -4.67 -7.39
C THR A 279 26.18 -3.75 -6.62
N VAL A 280 26.05 -2.43 -6.75
CA VAL A 280 26.92 -1.46 -6.06
C VAL A 280 26.12 -0.31 -5.46
N LEU A 281 26.30 -0.09 -4.16
CA LEU A 281 25.80 1.07 -3.41
C LEU A 281 26.96 2.00 -3.05
N GLU A 282 26.71 3.30 -3.07
CA GLU A 282 27.54 4.31 -2.41
C GLU A 282 26.85 4.73 -1.10
N ILE A 283 27.63 4.95 -0.04
CA ILE A 283 27.12 5.39 1.27
C ILE A 283 27.63 6.81 1.62
N ASN A 284 26.89 7.53 2.46
CA ASN A 284 27.17 8.93 2.84
C ASN A 284 28.35 9.08 3.80
N GLU A 285 28.76 7.99 4.44
CA GLU A 285 29.78 7.98 5.49
C GLU A 285 31.05 7.30 5.02
N THR A 286 32.17 7.66 5.66
CA THR A 286 33.46 7.07 5.32
C THR A 286 33.69 5.81 6.14
N PHE A 287 34.01 4.71 5.45
CA PHE A 287 34.40 3.48 6.12
C PHE A 287 35.75 3.63 6.83
N ALA A 288 35.89 3.00 8.00
CA ALA A 288 37.08 3.12 8.84
C ALA A 288 38.26 2.30 8.29
N SER A 289 38.00 1.25 7.50
CA SER A 289 39.00 0.41 6.86
C SER A 289 38.43 -0.38 5.69
N ASP A 290 39.28 -0.76 4.72
CA ASP A 290 38.90 -1.71 3.68
C ASP A 290 38.61 -3.09 4.29
N GLU A 291 37.48 -3.67 3.94
CA GLU A 291 37.13 -5.05 4.30
C GLU A 291 36.66 -5.83 3.08
N ALA A 292 37.29 -6.99 2.88
CA ALA A 292 37.01 -7.80 1.71
C ALA A 292 35.63 -8.48 1.75
N ASN A 293 35.09 -8.76 2.94
CA ASN A 293 33.77 -9.35 3.09
C ASN A 293 33.11 -8.80 4.34
N VAL A 294 31.90 -8.28 4.20
CA VAL A 294 31.05 -7.83 5.31
C VAL A 294 29.69 -8.48 5.21
N THR A 295 29.10 -8.73 6.38
CA THR A 295 27.71 -9.15 6.48
C THR A 295 26.89 -7.92 6.79
N TYR A 296 25.89 -7.61 5.97
CA TYR A 296 25.04 -6.43 6.15
C TYR A 296 23.55 -6.77 6.03
N SER A 297 22.71 -5.87 6.51
CA SER A 297 21.27 -5.83 6.29
C SER A 297 20.89 -4.45 5.73
N ILE A 298 19.97 -4.44 4.77
CA ILE A 298 19.31 -3.24 4.28
C ILE A 298 17.82 -3.45 4.51
N ASN A 299 17.11 -2.41 4.94
CA ASN A 299 15.66 -2.40 4.81
C ASN A 299 15.32 -2.29 3.32
N ALA A 300 15.27 -3.45 2.66
CA ALA A 300 15.09 -3.57 1.23
C ALA A 300 13.62 -3.48 0.83
N PHE A 301 12.68 -3.41 1.78
CA PHE A 301 11.24 -3.45 1.50
C PHE A 301 10.43 -2.49 2.40
N PRO A 302 10.65 -1.16 2.28
CA PRO A 302 10.10 -0.15 3.19
C PRO A 302 8.63 0.23 2.95
N TYR A 303 7.89 -0.56 2.18
CA TYR A 303 6.48 -0.35 1.92
C TYR A 303 5.78 -1.68 2.08
N ALA A 304 4.92 -1.90 3.07
CA ALA A 304 4.18 -3.16 3.14
C ALA A 304 2.68 -3.00 3.14
N ILE A 305 2.02 -4.08 2.75
CA ILE A 305 0.58 -4.25 2.88
C ILE A 305 0.27 -5.57 3.56
N ASN A 306 -0.74 -5.55 4.40
CA ASN A 306 -1.37 -6.74 4.93
C ASN A 306 -2.00 -7.53 3.80
N VAL A 307 -1.77 -8.82 3.84
CA VAL A 307 -2.43 -9.83 3.01
C VAL A 307 -2.97 -10.93 3.91
N ASP A 308 -3.85 -11.75 3.35
CA ASP A 308 -4.35 -12.90 4.08
C ASP A 308 -3.16 -13.76 4.57
N SER A 309 -3.18 -14.18 5.83
CA SER A 309 -2.10 -14.94 6.47
C SER A 309 -1.83 -16.28 5.78
N ASN A 310 -2.75 -16.75 4.94
CA ASN A 310 -2.58 -17.95 4.15
C ASN A 310 -1.83 -17.68 2.85
N VAL A 311 -1.56 -16.44 2.43
CA VAL A 311 -0.77 -16.18 1.22
C VAL A 311 0.69 -16.54 1.49
N ALA A 312 1.14 -17.63 0.88
CA ALA A 312 2.49 -18.14 1.01
C ALA A 312 3.47 -17.42 0.07
N SER A 313 3.01 -17.07 -1.14
CA SER A 313 3.83 -16.42 -2.15
C SER A 313 2.94 -15.73 -3.19
N VAL A 314 3.48 -14.72 -3.85
CA VAL A 314 2.85 -14.05 -5.00
C VAL A 314 3.97 -13.92 -6.02
N PRO A 315 4.14 -14.77 -7.04
CA PRO A 315 5.35 -14.74 -7.86
C PRO A 315 5.50 -13.45 -8.68
N THR A 316 4.39 -12.89 -9.17
CA THR A 316 4.36 -11.69 -10.01
C THR A 316 3.20 -10.78 -9.64
N MET A 317 3.46 -9.48 -9.51
CA MET A 317 2.46 -8.42 -9.36
C MET A 317 2.60 -7.37 -10.46
N GLN A 318 1.50 -6.76 -10.87
CA GLN A 318 1.50 -5.81 -11.98
C GLN A 318 0.42 -4.73 -11.85
N ASP A 319 0.63 -3.57 -12.46
CA ASP A 319 -0.27 -2.41 -12.36
C ASP A 319 -1.56 -2.55 -13.17
N LEU A 320 -1.52 -3.31 -14.28
CA LEU A 320 -2.67 -3.57 -15.16
C LEU A 320 -2.77 -5.06 -15.48
N ILE A 321 -3.98 -5.56 -15.71
CA ILE A 321 -4.22 -6.96 -16.11
C ILE A 321 -3.68 -7.23 -17.53
N VAL A 322 -3.78 -6.25 -18.43
CA VAL A 322 -3.35 -6.36 -19.83
C VAL A 322 -2.33 -5.26 -20.10
N ASP A 323 -1.22 -5.63 -20.74
CA ASP A 323 -0.11 -4.73 -21.09
C ASP A 323 0.39 -3.91 -19.88
N PRO A 324 0.86 -4.57 -18.81
CA PRO A 324 1.32 -3.87 -17.61
C PRO A 324 2.50 -2.96 -17.94
N ASN A 325 2.47 -1.75 -17.37
CA ASN A 325 3.62 -0.86 -17.45
C ASN A 325 4.70 -1.30 -16.47
N TRP A 326 4.28 -1.84 -15.31
CA TRP A 326 5.15 -2.29 -14.24
C TRP A 326 4.85 -3.72 -13.86
N ILE A 327 5.92 -4.47 -13.68
CA ILE A 327 5.90 -5.86 -13.24
C ILE A 327 6.88 -5.96 -12.08
N PHE A 328 6.36 -6.37 -10.94
CA PHE A 328 7.10 -6.63 -9.72
C PHE A 328 7.22 -8.14 -9.54
N ARG A 329 8.37 -8.62 -9.04
CA ARG A 329 8.66 -10.04 -8.81
C ARG A 329 9.01 -10.30 -7.36
N GLU A 330 8.48 -11.38 -6.80
CA GLU A 330 8.79 -11.81 -5.44
C GLU A 330 10.28 -12.18 -5.29
N GLY A 331 10.89 -11.75 -4.19
CA GLY A 331 12.32 -11.86 -3.91
C GLY A 331 13.19 -10.81 -4.61
N VAL A 332 12.65 -10.06 -5.58
CA VAL A 332 13.38 -9.01 -6.31
C VAL A 332 12.83 -7.64 -5.93
N ASP A 333 11.55 -7.42 -6.23
CA ASP A 333 10.90 -6.13 -6.07
C ASP A 333 10.02 -6.07 -4.81
N TYR A 334 9.58 -7.23 -4.31
CA TYR A 334 8.88 -7.37 -3.03
C TYR A 334 9.14 -8.74 -2.39
N THR A 335 8.74 -8.92 -1.13
CA THR A 335 8.70 -10.23 -0.45
C THR A 335 7.34 -10.45 0.17
N VAL A 336 6.92 -11.72 0.27
CA VAL A 336 5.75 -12.11 1.06
C VAL A 336 6.21 -12.77 2.36
N GLY A 337 5.65 -12.37 3.49
CA GLY A 337 5.98 -12.94 4.79
C GLY A 337 5.11 -12.35 5.91
N ASP A 338 4.83 -13.14 6.96
CA ASP A 338 4.06 -12.73 8.14
C ASP A 338 2.73 -12.00 7.84
N SER A 339 1.96 -12.50 6.87
CA SER A 339 0.72 -11.86 6.40
C SER A 339 0.93 -10.48 5.78
N LYS A 340 2.12 -10.22 5.24
CA LYS A 340 2.48 -8.96 4.59
C LYS A 340 3.14 -9.19 3.24
N ILE A 341 2.92 -8.26 2.32
CA ILE A 341 3.73 -8.08 1.11
C ILE A 341 4.51 -6.79 1.28
N SER A 342 5.83 -6.88 1.29
CA SER A 342 6.72 -5.74 1.47
C SER A 342 7.44 -5.42 0.17
N PHE A 343 7.29 -4.22 -0.38
CA PHE A 343 7.84 -3.72 -1.63
C PHE A 343 9.08 -2.86 -1.41
N ARG A 344 10.01 -2.96 -2.35
CA ARG A 344 11.29 -2.26 -2.36
C ARG A 344 11.19 -0.80 -2.79
N VAL A 345 10.27 -0.54 -3.69
CA VAL A 345 9.92 0.79 -4.21
C VAL A 345 8.44 1.01 -3.94
N GLU A 346 8.07 2.28 -3.74
CA GLU A 346 6.66 2.64 -3.61
C GLU A 346 5.96 2.21 -4.91
N PRO A 347 4.99 1.29 -4.86
CA PRO A 347 4.25 0.94 -6.05
C PRO A 347 3.50 2.17 -6.51
N VAL A 348 3.79 2.68 -7.70
CA VAL A 348 3.34 4.03 -8.06
C VAL A 348 1.83 4.07 -8.35
N THR A 349 1.20 5.19 -8.02
CA THR A 349 -0.24 5.38 -8.13
C THR A 349 -0.62 5.91 -9.51
N THR A 350 -1.58 5.28 -10.18
CA THR A 350 -2.20 5.85 -11.40
C THR A 350 -3.48 6.65 -11.08
N ARG A 351 -3.97 6.60 -9.83
CA ARG A 351 -5.13 7.35 -9.34
C ARG A 351 -4.86 8.02 -8.01
N GLN A 352 -5.03 9.35 -7.99
CA GLN A 352 -4.63 10.26 -6.93
C GLN A 352 -5.31 10.05 -5.56
N ASN A 353 -6.33 9.19 -5.45
CA ASN A 353 -7.14 9.05 -4.23
C ASN A 353 -7.45 7.61 -3.78
N ASP A 354 -7.11 6.57 -4.57
CA ASP A 354 -7.51 5.17 -4.26
C ASP A 354 -6.34 4.28 -3.80
N GLY A 355 -5.14 4.88 -3.68
CA GLY A 355 -3.89 4.19 -3.47
C GLY A 355 -3.48 3.30 -4.67
N PRO A 356 -2.26 2.76 -4.68
CA PRO A 356 -1.81 1.90 -5.77
C PRO A 356 -2.63 0.61 -5.79
N THR A 357 -3.10 0.21 -6.97
CA THR A 357 -3.76 -1.10 -7.15
C THR A 357 -2.80 -1.98 -7.91
N LEU A 358 -2.42 -3.11 -7.31
CA LEU A 358 -1.64 -4.15 -7.98
C LEU A 358 -2.50 -5.39 -8.17
N TRP A 359 -2.23 -6.06 -9.26
CA TRP A 359 -2.87 -7.29 -9.68
C TRP A 359 -1.83 -8.39 -9.63
N ALA A 360 -2.13 -9.50 -8.96
CA ALA A 360 -1.34 -10.71 -9.10
C ALA A 360 -2.07 -11.70 -9.98
N GLU A 361 -1.42 -12.15 -11.04
CA GLU A 361 -1.92 -13.24 -11.87
C GLU A 361 -1.88 -14.57 -11.12
N GLU A 362 -0.88 -14.74 -10.26
CA GLU A 362 -0.59 -15.95 -9.51
C GLU A 362 -0.43 -15.63 -8.02
N THR A 363 -1.21 -16.29 -7.18
CA THR A 363 -1.12 -16.22 -5.71
C THR A 363 -1.06 -17.64 -5.17
N LEU A 364 -0.01 -17.97 -4.43
CA LEU A 364 0.16 -19.26 -3.77
C LEU A 364 -0.33 -19.16 -2.33
N VAL A 365 -1.07 -20.17 -1.88
CA VAL A 365 -1.71 -20.22 -0.56
C VAL A 365 -1.15 -21.41 0.24
N ASP A 366 -0.85 -21.22 1.52
CA ASP A 366 -0.40 -22.26 2.45
C ASP A 366 -1.58 -23.15 2.87
N GLU A 367 -1.60 -24.36 2.32
CA GLU A 367 -2.62 -25.36 2.61
C GLU A 367 -2.47 -26.02 3.99
N GLU A 368 -1.33 -25.85 4.68
CA GLU A 368 -1.18 -26.40 6.04
C GLU A 368 -2.18 -25.77 7.01
N THR A 369 -2.61 -24.53 6.79
CA THR A 369 -3.65 -23.89 7.62
C THR A 369 -4.98 -24.63 7.52
N VAL A 370 -5.35 -25.13 6.34
CA VAL A 370 -6.57 -25.93 6.14
C VAL A 370 -6.44 -27.26 6.87
N TYR A 371 -5.29 -27.91 6.76
CA TYR A 371 -4.99 -29.14 7.48
C TYR A 371 -5.03 -28.96 9.02
N ARG A 372 -4.40 -27.91 9.55
CA ARG A 372 -4.31 -27.65 11.00
C ARG A 372 -5.66 -27.32 11.62
N ASN A 373 -6.52 -26.59 10.91
CA ASN A 373 -7.84 -26.18 11.42
C ASN A 373 -8.91 -27.28 11.29
N PHE A 374 -8.84 -28.10 10.24
CA PHE A 374 -9.91 -29.06 9.93
C PHE A 374 -9.50 -30.53 10.12
N GLY A 375 -8.23 -30.89 9.91
CA GLY A 375 -7.73 -32.27 10.02
C GLY A 375 -7.78 -32.84 11.44
N VAL A 376 -7.64 -32.00 12.47
CA VAL A 376 -7.72 -32.42 13.88
C VAL A 376 -9.15 -32.73 14.32
N LEU A 377 -10.16 -32.02 13.80
CA LEU A 377 -11.56 -32.15 14.23
C LEU A 377 -12.20 -33.48 13.83
N VAL A 378 -11.59 -34.21 12.90
CA VAL A 378 -12.15 -35.44 12.33
C VAL A 378 -11.47 -36.71 12.84
N ASP A 379 -10.45 -36.61 13.71
CA ASP A 379 -9.68 -37.75 14.25
C ASP A 379 -9.12 -38.69 13.14
N PHE A 380 -8.96 -38.15 11.93
CA PHE A 380 -8.42 -38.81 10.76
C PHE A 380 -7.00 -38.29 10.51
N TYR A 381 -5.99 -38.93 11.11
CA TYR A 381 -4.61 -38.75 10.69
C TYR A 381 -4.23 -39.86 9.70
N LYS A 382 -3.98 -39.50 8.44
CA LYS A 382 -3.37 -40.40 7.46
C LYS A 382 -2.35 -39.61 6.65
N GLU A 383 -1.09 -40.02 6.71
CA GLU A 383 -0.03 -39.37 5.94
C GLU A 383 -0.32 -39.51 4.43
N SER A 384 -0.64 -38.38 3.79
CA SER A 384 -0.41 -38.11 2.35
C SER A 384 -1.19 -38.89 1.29
N SER A 385 -2.36 -39.47 1.57
CA SER A 385 -3.21 -39.95 0.46
C SER A 385 -3.92 -38.78 -0.23
N GLU A 386 -3.88 -38.72 -1.56
CA GLU A 386 -4.57 -37.71 -2.38
C GLU A 386 -6.05 -37.57 -1.98
N GLU A 387 -6.74 -38.70 -1.78
CA GLU A 387 -8.13 -38.76 -1.30
C GLU A 387 -8.37 -38.05 0.05
N TYR A 388 -7.35 -37.97 0.91
CA TYR A 388 -7.47 -37.30 2.22
C TYR A 388 -7.42 -35.78 2.06
N LEU A 389 -6.52 -35.29 1.21
CA LEU A 389 -6.45 -33.86 0.88
C LEU A 389 -7.77 -33.40 0.24
N ASP A 390 -8.34 -34.21 -0.66
CA ASP A 390 -9.60 -33.89 -1.32
C ASP A 390 -10.78 -33.80 -0.34
N ALA A 391 -10.86 -34.73 0.62
CA ALA A 391 -11.93 -34.72 1.62
C ALA A 391 -11.87 -33.51 2.57
N VAL A 392 -10.68 -33.14 3.04
CA VAL A 392 -10.50 -31.97 3.93
C VAL A 392 -10.75 -30.67 3.15
N ARG A 393 -10.32 -30.58 1.89
CA ARG A 393 -10.56 -29.43 1.01
C ARG A 393 -12.06 -29.25 0.68
N GLY A 394 -12.78 -30.34 0.43
CA GLY A 394 -14.22 -30.31 0.22
C GLY A 394 -15.00 -29.78 1.44
N LEU A 395 -14.59 -30.19 2.65
CA LEU A 395 -15.17 -29.69 3.90
C LEU A 395 -14.89 -28.20 4.13
N TRP A 396 -13.69 -27.73 3.82
CA TRP A 396 -13.31 -26.31 3.90
C TRP A 396 -14.14 -25.44 2.94
N TYR A 397 -14.28 -25.89 1.69
CA TYR A 397 -15.03 -25.18 0.66
C TYR A 397 -16.50 -24.96 1.08
N VAL A 398 -17.17 -26.03 1.52
CA VAL A 398 -18.55 -25.95 2.03
C VAL A 398 -18.70 -24.96 3.20
N TYR A 399 -17.68 -24.84 4.05
CA TYR A 399 -17.71 -23.94 5.21
C TYR A 399 -17.45 -22.47 4.86
N TRP A 400 -16.58 -22.19 3.89
CA TRP A 400 -16.09 -20.83 3.64
C TRP A 400 -16.77 -20.11 2.49
N THR A 401 -17.18 -20.83 1.44
CA THR A 401 -17.91 -20.22 0.31
C THR A 401 -19.42 -20.25 0.49
N GLY A 402 -19.92 -20.95 1.51
CA GLY A 402 -21.34 -21.23 1.70
C GLY A 402 -21.90 -22.11 0.57
N SER A 403 -23.09 -22.69 0.78
CA SER A 403 -23.81 -23.33 -0.31
C SER A 403 -24.27 -22.24 -1.28
N THR A 404 -23.58 -22.09 -2.42
CA THR A 404 -24.10 -21.31 -3.56
C THR A 404 -25.24 -22.03 -4.24
#